data_AF-A0A7W2KK57-F1
#
_entry.id   AF-A0A7W2KK57-F1
#
_cell.length_a   1.000
_cell.length_b   1.000
_cell.length_c   1.000
_cell.angle_alpha   90.00
_cell.angle_beta   90.00
_cell.angle_gamma   90.00
#
_symmetry.space_group_name_H-M   'P 1'
#
loop_
_entity.id
_entity.type
_entity.pdbx_description
1 polymer ?
#
loop_
_entity_poly.entity_id
_entity_poly.type
_entity_poly.pdbx_seq_one_letter_code
_entity_poly.pdbx_strand_id
1 'polypeptide(L)'
;MKVYKLVEASGDGPFVFGGDSAYLAAWPKNPDGQDLILLFTINCKIARQRLKRSDLPSEGFLHVFSTYDPDEYFIDSITADEVQQTKGVASYTYVVHANVGKSVKSPRPSIPLRFADFEECSIDDDELSVASLFALDAPAGAVIPTEISENYVFLCQVYSSDFPTPYQDALYMTDGVGYLLVNKYIGNDKSDGCFFVQVA
;
A
#
# COMPACT_ATOMS: atom_id res chain seq x y z
N MET A 1 -21.01 -6.28 -0.34
CA MET A 1 -20.44 -4.92 -0.52
C MET A 1 -19.91 -4.66 -1.93
N LYS A 2 -19.93 -3.39 -2.39
CA LYS A 2 -19.35 -2.97 -3.68
C LYS A 2 -17.85 -2.70 -3.55
N VAL A 3 -17.06 -3.23 -4.47
CA VAL A 3 -15.60 -3.12 -4.47
C VAL A 3 -15.05 -2.87 -5.88
N TYR A 4 -13.77 -2.50 -5.96
CA TYR A 4 -13.02 -2.32 -7.19
C TYR A 4 -11.78 -3.20 -7.16
N LYS A 5 -11.84 -4.36 -7.82
CA LYS A 5 -10.71 -5.30 -7.89
C LYS A 5 -9.61 -4.73 -8.79
N LEU A 6 -8.36 -5.01 -8.43
CA LEU A 6 -7.22 -4.69 -9.29
C LEU A 6 -7.12 -5.73 -10.41
N VAL A 7 -7.11 -5.26 -11.65
CA VAL A 7 -6.91 -6.09 -12.85
C VAL A 7 -5.73 -5.58 -13.64
N GLU A 8 -4.99 -6.46 -14.30
CA GLU A 8 -3.81 -6.06 -15.09
C GLU A 8 -4.17 -5.06 -16.21
N ALA A 9 -3.31 -4.06 -16.40
CA ALA A 9 -3.49 -3.03 -17.42
C ALA A 9 -2.26 -2.91 -18.33
N SER A 10 -2.48 -2.48 -19.57
CA SER A 10 -1.44 -2.34 -20.59
C SER A 10 -0.61 -1.04 -20.49
N GLY A 11 -0.93 -0.15 -19.55
CA GLY A 11 -0.21 1.11 -19.28
C GLY A 11 -1.13 2.20 -18.68
N ASP A 12 -0.55 3.19 -17.99
CA ASP A 12 -1.25 4.36 -17.41
C ASP A 12 -2.40 4.06 -16.42
N GLY A 13 -2.32 2.91 -15.74
CA GLY A 13 -3.27 2.53 -14.70
C GLY A 13 -3.22 3.45 -13.46
N PRO A 14 -4.33 3.58 -12.71
CA PRO A 14 -4.37 4.31 -11.43
C PRO A 14 -3.50 3.66 -10.35
N PHE A 15 -3.15 2.39 -10.51
CA PHE A 15 -2.37 1.60 -9.58
C PHE A 15 -1.20 0.93 -10.30
N VAL A 16 -0.05 0.89 -9.65
CA VAL A 16 1.17 0.26 -10.18
C VAL A 16 1.79 -0.59 -9.08
N PHE A 17 1.89 -1.89 -9.31
CA PHE A 17 2.72 -2.76 -8.47
C PHE A 17 4.20 -2.52 -8.78
N GLY A 18 5.01 -2.51 -7.73
CA GLY A 18 6.46 -2.42 -7.79
C GLY A 18 6.97 -1.18 -8.51
N GLY A 19 8.03 -1.39 -9.28
CA GLY A 19 8.79 -0.32 -9.92
C GLY A 19 10.06 0.01 -9.15
N ASP A 20 11.03 0.56 -9.88
CA ASP A 20 12.36 0.89 -9.36
C ASP A 20 12.51 2.37 -9.01
N SER A 21 11.43 3.14 -8.99
CA SER A 21 11.50 4.59 -8.72
C SER A 21 10.25 5.12 -8.03
N ALA A 22 10.45 6.15 -7.20
CA ALA A 22 9.40 6.85 -6.48
C ALA A 22 9.74 8.35 -6.35
N TYR A 23 8.72 9.19 -6.19
CA TYR A 23 8.88 10.63 -5.97
C TYR A 23 9.17 10.90 -4.50
N LEU A 24 10.45 11.08 -4.16
CA LEU A 24 10.92 11.20 -2.77
C LEU A 24 12.12 12.15 -2.67
N ALA A 25 12.39 12.64 -1.46
CA ALA A 25 13.65 13.33 -1.19
C ALA A 25 14.83 12.34 -1.07
N ALA A 26 14.61 11.20 -0.41
CA ALA A 26 15.55 10.11 -0.22
C ALA A 26 14.80 8.78 -0.11
N TRP A 27 15.46 7.67 -0.45
CA TRP A 27 14.88 6.33 -0.33
C TRP A 27 14.68 5.96 1.16
N PRO A 28 13.51 5.46 1.57
CA PRO A 28 13.22 5.20 2.98
C PRO A 28 13.95 3.94 3.46
N LYS A 29 14.31 3.96 4.75
CA LYS A 29 14.94 2.84 5.46
C LYS A 29 14.08 2.42 6.64
N ASN A 30 14.11 1.13 6.97
CA ASN A 30 13.50 0.62 8.20
C ASN A 30 14.32 1.01 9.45
N PRO A 31 13.83 0.73 10.67
CA PRO A 31 14.56 1.00 11.92
C PRO A 31 15.96 0.36 11.98
N ASP A 32 16.16 -0.75 11.29
CA ASP A 32 17.46 -1.46 11.21
C ASP A 32 18.41 -0.89 10.14
N GLY A 33 17.98 0.15 9.41
CA GLY A 33 18.77 0.83 8.38
C GLY A 33 18.78 0.16 7.00
N GLN A 34 18.01 -0.92 6.83
CA GLN A 34 17.82 -1.59 5.55
C GLN A 34 16.89 -0.77 4.64
N ASP A 35 17.17 -0.74 3.34
CA ASP A 35 16.33 -0.06 2.36
C ASP A 35 15.00 -0.79 2.17
N LEU A 36 13.89 -0.07 2.31
CA LEU A 36 12.55 -0.62 2.08
C LEU A 36 12.35 -0.95 0.59
N ILE A 37 11.47 -1.89 0.27
CA ILE A 37 11.04 -2.15 -1.10
C ILE A 37 9.79 -1.33 -1.43
N LEU A 38 9.70 -0.79 -2.65
CA LEU A 38 8.47 -0.18 -3.14
C LEU A 38 7.48 -1.31 -3.48
N LEU A 39 6.39 -1.39 -2.73
CA LEU A 39 5.33 -2.38 -2.98
C LEU A 39 4.44 -1.93 -4.13
N PHE A 40 3.93 -0.71 -4.07
CA PHE A 40 3.05 -0.18 -5.10
C PHE A 40 2.94 1.35 -5.02
N THR A 41 2.40 1.93 -6.09
CA THR A 41 2.14 3.35 -6.26
C THR A 41 0.72 3.58 -6.73
N ILE A 42 0.03 4.58 -6.16
CA ILE A 42 -1.30 5.01 -6.55
C ILE A 42 -1.22 6.42 -7.14
N ASN A 43 -1.67 6.58 -8.39
CA ASN A 43 -1.89 7.90 -8.97
C ASN A 43 -3.17 8.50 -8.39
N CYS A 44 -3.02 9.44 -7.44
CA CYS A 44 -4.13 9.95 -6.64
C CYS A 44 -5.20 10.62 -7.50
N LYS A 45 -4.80 11.36 -8.55
CA LYS A 45 -5.74 12.04 -9.45
C LYS A 45 -6.61 11.05 -10.21
N ILE A 46 -6.01 10.05 -10.85
CA ILE A 46 -6.74 9.05 -11.65
C ILE A 46 -7.59 8.18 -10.71
N ALA A 47 -7.01 7.73 -9.61
CA ALA A 47 -7.69 6.87 -8.65
C ALA A 47 -8.93 7.56 -8.05
N ARG A 48 -8.78 8.81 -7.62
CA ARG A 48 -9.89 9.65 -7.11
C ARG A 48 -11.02 9.79 -8.12
N GLN A 49 -10.70 10.04 -9.39
CA GLN A 49 -11.71 10.20 -10.44
C GLN A 49 -12.48 8.90 -10.70
N ARG A 50 -11.77 7.76 -10.80
CA ARG A 50 -12.38 6.46 -11.10
C ARG A 50 -13.19 5.89 -9.93
N LEU A 51 -12.66 6.01 -8.71
CA LEU A 51 -13.30 5.49 -7.50
C LEU A 51 -14.33 6.46 -6.90
N LYS A 52 -14.39 7.72 -7.37
CA LYS A 52 -15.25 8.79 -6.84
C LYS A 52 -15.04 9.03 -5.33
N ARG A 53 -13.77 8.96 -4.89
CA ARG A 53 -13.33 9.04 -3.50
C ARG A 53 -12.76 10.42 -3.16
N SER A 54 -13.29 11.09 -2.15
CA SER A 54 -12.85 12.44 -1.75
C SER A 54 -11.70 12.45 -0.74
N ASP A 55 -11.43 11.31 -0.12
CA ASP A 55 -10.40 11.08 0.89
C ASP A 55 -8.99 10.87 0.30
N LEU A 56 -8.88 10.63 -1.00
CA LEU A 56 -7.61 10.67 -1.71
C LEU A 56 -7.17 12.11 -2.03
N PRO A 57 -5.86 12.41 -2.01
CA PRO A 57 -5.32 13.64 -2.57
C PRO A 57 -5.84 13.94 -3.99
N SER A 58 -6.01 15.21 -4.33
CA SER A 58 -6.48 15.61 -5.67
C SER A 58 -5.43 15.42 -6.77
N GLU A 59 -4.16 15.33 -6.40
CA GLU A 59 -3.01 15.21 -7.29
C GLU A 59 -1.86 14.44 -6.63
N GLY A 60 -0.81 14.18 -7.39
CA GLY A 60 0.37 13.46 -6.92
C GLY A 60 0.19 11.94 -6.84
N PHE A 61 1.12 11.31 -6.13
CA PHE A 61 1.24 9.87 -6.01
C PHE A 61 1.35 9.47 -4.54
N LEU A 62 0.70 8.36 -4.18
CA LEU A 62 0.90 7.70 -2.91
C LEU A 62 1.83 6.51 -3.15
N HIS A 63 3.00 6.50 -2.51
CA HIS A 63 3.95 5.40 -2.58
C HIS A 63 3.90 4.60 -1.28
N VAL A 64 3.84 3.28 -1.39
CA VAL A 64 3.80 2.37 -0.25
C VAL A 64 5.03 1.47 -0.28
N PHE A 65 5.75 1.47 0.83
CA PHE A 65 6.98 0.71 1.03
C PHE A 65 6.83 -0.24 2.20
N SER A 66 7.59 -1.33 2.15
CA SER A 66 7.67 -2.31 3.23
C SER A 66 9.08 -2.88 3.36
N THR A 67 9.41 -3.38 4.55
CA THR A 67 10.49 -4.33 4.72
C THR A 67 10.14 -5.61 3.97
N TYR A 68 11.16 -6.15 3.31
CA TYR A 68 11.09 -7.41 2.58
C TYR A 68 12.49 -8.00 2.50
N ASP A 69 12.60 -9.24 2.92
CA ASP A 69 13.77 -10.08 2.75
C ASP A 69 13.30 -11.52 2.53
N PRO A 70 13.59 -12.14 1.37
CA PRO A 70 13.12 -13.50 1.09
C PRO A 70 13.77 -14.56 1.99
N ASP A 71 14.89 -14.24 2.64
CA ASP A 71 15.68 -15.18 3.44
C ASP A 71 15.52 -14.95 4.96
N GLU A 72 14.87 -13.87 5.39
CA GLU A 72 14.68 -13.52 6.79
C GLU A 72 13.22 -13.54 7.25
N TYR A 73 13.03 -13.70 8.56
CA TYR A 73 11.72 -13.57 9.19
C TYR A 73 11.42 -12.10 9.46
N PHE A 74 10.39 -11.55 8.80
CA PHE A 74 10.04 -10.11 8.92
C PHE A 74 8.54 -9.84 9.14
N ILE A 75 7.71 -10.87 9.32
CA ILE A 75 6.25 -10.68 9.46
C ILE A 75 5.88 -9.81 10.66
N ASP A 76 6.47 -10.04 11.82
CA ASP A 76 6.17 -9.28 13.04
C ASP A 76 6.38 -7.77 12.80
N SER A 77 7.45 -7.43 12.06
CA SER A 77 7.82 -6.06 11.74
C SER A 77 6.79 -5.30 10.91
N ILE A 78 5.95 -5.99 10.13
CA ILE A 78 4.98 -5.37 9.21
C ILE A 78 3.53 -5.53 9.67
N THR A 79 3.32 -5.97 10.92
CA THR A 79 2.00 -6.00 11.57
C THR A 79 1.60 -4.62 12.10
N ALA A 80 0.32 -4.44 12.42
CA ALA A 80 -0.21 -3.14 12.84
C ALA A 80 0.47 -2.58 14.12
N ASP A 81 0.96 -3.45 15.01
CA ASP A 81 1.54 -3.07 16.30
C ASP A 81 2.93 -2.44 16.16
N GLU A 82 3.67 -2.76 15.09
CA GLU A 82 5.05 -2.28 14.86
C GLU A 82 5.10 -1.01 13.98
N VAL A 83 4.00 -0.69 13.27
CA VAL A 83 3.98 0.42 12.31
C VAL A 83 3.94 1.77 13.01
N GLN A 84 4.98 2.58 12.76
CA GLN A 84 5.04 3.95 13.29
C GLN A 84 4.18 4.90 12.45
N GLN A 85 3.25 5.57 13.12
CA GLN A 85 2.31 6.51 12.49
C GLN A 85 2.80 7.97 12.53
N THR A 86 3.99 8.22 13.08
CA THR A 86 4.55 9.57 13.24
C THR A 86 5.48 9.89 12.08
N LYS A 87 5.30 11.06 11.47
CA LYS A 87 6.11 11.50 10.34
C LYS A 87 7.57 11.67 10.73
N GLY A 88 8.48 11.18 9.89
CA GLY A 88 9.92 11.29 10.11
C GLY A 88 10.50 10.31 11.13
N VAL A 89 9.67 9.46 11.75
CA VAL A 89 10.13 8.32 12.55
C VAL A 89 10.29 7.12 11.62
N ALA A 90 11.40 6.39 11.75
CA ALA A 90 11.62 5.18 10.98
C ALA A 90 10.58 4.11 11.31
N SER A 91 10.11 3.40 10.29
CA SER A 91 9.07 2.37 10.37
C SER A 91 9.39 1.26 9.37
N TYR A 92 8.94 0.04 9.67
CA TYR A 92 9.11 -1.11 8.79
C TYR A 92 8.19 -1.06 7.56
N THR A 93 7.10 -0.27 7.62
CA THR A 93 6.34 0.14 6.45
C THR A 93 6.31 1.65 6.36
N TYR A 94 6.27 2.19 5.16
CA TYR A 94 6.29 3.64 4.96
C TYR A 94 5.34 4.03 3.83
N VAL A 95 4.46 4.98 4.13
CA VAL A 95 3.49 5.51 3.17
C VAL A 95 3.70 7.00 3.06
N VAL A 96 3.87 7.48 1.83
CA VAL A 96 4.17 8.88 1.56
C VAL A 96 3.39 9.38 0.37
N HIS A 97 2.78 10.55 0.54
CA HIS A 97 2.21 11.30 -0.56
C HIS A 97 3.28 12.25 -1.12
N ALA A 98 3.43 12.25 -2.44
CA ALA A 98 4.36 13.12 -3.12
C ALA A 98 3.74 13.73 -4.36
N ASN A 99 3.95 15.03 -4.54
CA ASN A 99 3.64 15.71 -5.79
C ASN A 99 4.67 15.37 -6.87
N VAL A 100 4.31 15.61 -8.13
CA VAL A 100 5.20 15.35 -9.27
C VAL A 100 6.50 16.16 -9.09
N GLY A 101 7.63 15.48 -9.09
CA GLY A 101 8.94 16.07 -8.79
C GLY A 101 10.09 15.17 -9.21
N LYS A 102 11.26 15.34 -8.57
CA LYS A 102 12.41 14.45 -8.79
C LYS A 102 12.06 13.04 -8.31
N SER A 103 12.24 12.04 -9.15
CA SER A 103 12.20 10.65 -8.74
C SER A 103 13.57 10.17 -8.27
N VAL A 104 13.57 9.27 -7.29
CA VAL A 104 14.76 8.57 -6.79
C VAL A 104 14.63 7.11 -7.18
N LYS A 105 15.74 6.50 -7.61
CA LYS A 105 15.82 5.09 -7.97
C LYS A 105 16.06 4.22 -6.73
N SER A 106 15.49 3.02 -6.73
CA SER A 106 15.72 2.02 -5.70
C SER A 106 17.21 1.67 -5.62
N PRO A 107 17.79 1.57 -4.42
CA PRO A 107 19.16 1.13 -4.22
C PRO A 107 19.33 -0.40 -4.28
N ARG A 108 18.22 -1.17 -4.34
CA ARG A 108 18.20 -2.64 -4.32
C ARG A 108 17.29 -3.23 -5.41
N PRO A 109 17.38 -4.55 -5.69
CA PRO A 109 16.43 -5.22 -6.59
C PRO A 109 14.99 -4.89 -6.20
N SER A 110 14.18 -4.55 -7.21
CA SER A 110 12.82 -4.06 -7.01
C SER A 110 11.80 -5.06 -7.54
N ILE A 111 10.57 -4.98 -7.02
CA ILE A 111 9.44 -5.71 -7.59
C ILE A 111 9.24 -5.22 -9.03
N PRO A 112 9.07 -6.13 -10.03
CA PRO A 112 8.81 -5.74 -11.40
C PRO A 112 7.61 -4.79 -11.49
N LEU A 113 7.71 -3.81 -12.38
CA LEU A 113 6.62 -2.87 -12.58
C LEU A 113 5.45 -3.57 -13.29
N ARG A 114 4.24 -3.50 -12.72
CA ARG A 114 3.01 -3.95 -13.37
C ARG A 114 1.89 -2.93 -13.15
N PHE A 115 1.30 -2.44 -14.24
CA PHE A 115 0.15 -1.54 -14.17
C PHE A 115 -1.13 -2.32 -13.86
N ALA A 116 -2.01 -1.70 -13.08
CA ALA A 116 -3.33 -2.24 -12.79
C ALA A 116 -4.42 -1.16 -12.90
N ASP A 117 -5.61 -1.61 -13.27
CA ASP A 117 -6.84 -0.84 -13.34
C ASP A 117 -7.88 -1.38 -12.35
N PHE A 118 -9.03 -0.73 -12.27
CA PHE A 118 -10.14 -1.05 -11.41
C PHE A 118 -11.27 -1.71 -12.20
N GLU A 119 -11.62 -2.92 -11.78
CA GLU A 119 -12.84 -3.58 -12.22
C GLU A 119 -13.87 -3.53 -11.09
N GLU A 120 -15.02 -2.90 -11.35
CA GLU A 120 -16.11 -2.83 -10.38
C GLU A 120 -16.79 -4.20 -10.25
N CYS A 121 -16.89 -4.70 -9.02
CA CYS A 121 -17.68 -5.90 -8.72
C CYS A 121 -18.36 -5.80 -7.35
N SER A 122 -19.08 -6.85 -6.97
CA SER A 122 -19.62 -7.00 -5.62
C SER A 122 -19.11 -8.30 -5.02
N ILE A 123 -18.83 -8.29 -3.73
CA ILE A 123 -18.48 -9.45 -2.91
C ILE A 123 -19.50 -9.55 -1.77
N ASP A 124 -19.65 -10.72 -1.17
CA ASP A 124 -20.52 -10.86 0.00
C ASP A 124 -19.90 -10.19 1.24
N ASP A 125 -20.71 -9.74 2.18
CA ASP A 125 -20.22 -8.96 3.34
C ASP A 125 -19.40 -9.81 4.32
N ASP A 126 -19.55 -11.13 4.29
CA ASP A 126 -18.78 -12.13 5.04
C ASP A 126 -17.68 -12.81 4.22
N GLU A 127 -17.47 -12.40 2.96
CA GLU A 127 -16.46 -12.98 2.08
C GLU A 127 -15.05 -12.55 2.50
N LEU A 128 -14.21 -13.53 2.87
CA LEU A 128 -12.76 -13.35 3.02
C LEU A 128 -12.11 -13.24 1.63
N SER A 129 -11.95 -12.02 1.16
CA SER A 129 -11.51 -11.78 -0.22
C SER A 129 -10.00 -11.98 -0.40
N VAL A 130 -9.63 -12.93 -1.27
CA VAL A 130 -8.25 -13.26 -1.67
C VAL A 130 -7.78 -12.47 -2.90
N ALA A 131 -8.13 -11.18 -2.95
CA ALA A 131 -7.82 -10.32 -4.09
C ALA A 131 -7.47 -8.91 -3.63
N SER A 132 -6.54 -8.28 -4.35
CA SER A 132 -6.28 -6.85 -4.19
C SER A 132 -7.47 -6.03 -4.68
N LEU A 133 -7.99 -5.15 -3.83
CA LEU A 133 -9.19 -4.37 -4.12
C LEU A 133 -9.25 -3.06 -3.35
N PHE A 134 -10.01 -2.11 -3.89
CA PHE A 134 -10.42 -0.87 -3.23
C PHE A 134 -11.88 -0.98 -2.79
N ALA A 135 -12.19 -0.51 -1.59
CA ALA A 135 -13.55 -0.45 -1.06
C ALA A 135 -13.68 0.69 -0.05
N LEU A 136 -14.90 1.20 0.15
CA LEU A 136 -15.15 2.28 1.12
C LEU A 136 -14.91 1.82 2.56
N ASP A 137 -15.36 0.60 2.86
CA ASP A 137 -15.18 -0.08 4.14
C ASP A 137 -14.23 -1.26 3.95
N ALA A 138 -13.54 -1.65 5.02
CA ALA A 138 -12.66 -2.81 4.98
C ALA A 138 -13.48 -4.11 4.82
N PRO A 139 -13.05 -5.04 3.96
CA PRO A 139 -13.74 -6.32 3.78
C PRO A 139 -13.64 -7.21 5.03
N ALA A 140 -14.42 -8.30 5.06
CA ALA A 140 -14.33 -9.28 6.14
C ALA A 140 -12.90 -9.83 6.28
N GLY A 141 -12.49 -10.05 7.54
CA GLY A 141 -11.13 -10.49 7.89
C GLY A 141 -10.16 -9.36 8.20
N ALA A 142 -10.44 -8.11 7.78
CA ALA A 142 -9.59 -6.97 8.10
C ALA A 142 -9.77 -6.54 9.58
N VAL A 143 -8.76 -6.80 10.41
CA VAL A 143 -8.76 -6.37 11.82
C VAL A 143 -8.02 -5.04 11.95
N ILE A 144 -8.73 -3.92 11.74
CA ILE A 144 -8.13 -2.58 11.83
C ILE A 144 -8.20 -2.08 13.30
N PRO A 145 -7.06 -1.81 13.97
CA PRO A 145 -7.07 -1.31 15.34
C PRO A 145 -7.79 0.04 15.45
N THR A 146 -8.50 0.26 16.56
CA THR A 146 -9.31 1.45 16.77
C THR A 146 -8.46 2.73 16.79
N GLU A 147 -7.26 2.71 17.38
CA GLU A 147 -6.41 3.91 17.42
C GLU A 147 -5.97 4.36 16.01
N ILE A 148 -5.83 3.42 15.07
CA ILE A 148 -5.52 3.74 13.67
C ILE A 148 -6.74 4.38 12.99
N SER A 149 -7.94 3.82 13.20
CA SER A 149 -9.15 4.31 12.54
C SER A 149 -9.60 5.70 13.01
N GLU A 150 -9.09 6.19 14.14
CA GLU A 150 -9.29 7.58 14.59
C GLU A 150 -8.71 8.59 13.58
N ASN A 151 -7.50 8.34 13.09
CA ASN A 151 -6.74 9.27 12.25
C ASN A 151 -6.71 8.90 10.77
N TYR A 152 -6.99 7.63 10.44
CA TYR A 152 -6.88 7.09 9.10
C TYR A 152 -8.20 6.51 8.59
N VAL A 153 -8.36 6.46 7.27
CA VAL A 153 -9.51 5.86 6.58
C VAL A 153 -9.03 4.73 5.68
N PHE A 154 -9.74 3.60 5.69
CA PHE A 154 -9.43 2.46 4.83
C PHE A 154 -9.51 2.84 3.35
N LEU A 155 -8.50 2.48 2.58
CA LEU A 155 -8.44 2.74 1.14
C LEU A 155 -8.53 1.46 0.32
N CYS A 156 -7.64 0.50 0.59
CA CYS A 156 -7.55 -0.74 -0.17
C CYS A 156 -6.91 -1.87 0.64
N GLN A 157 -7.14 -3.09 0.19
CA GLN A 157 -6.32 -4.25 0.52
C GLN A 157 -5.50 -4.69 -0.69
N VAL A 158 -4.35 -5.29 -0.44
CA VAL A 158 -3.47 -5.87 -1.46
C VAL A 158 -3.14 -7.30 -1.03
N TYR A 159 -3.35 -8.25 -1.94
CA TYR A 159 -3.10 -9.67 -1.70
C TYR A 159 -1.71 -10.05 -2.21
N SER A 160 -0.93 -10.79 -1.42
CA SER A 160 0.47 -11.05 -1.74
C SER A 160 0.67 -11.79 -3.07
N SER A 161 -0.22 -12.74 -3.40
CA SER A 161 -0.11 -13.48 -4.68
C SER A 161 -0.32 -12.61 -5.92
N ASP A 162 -0.91 -11.42 -5.79
CA ASP A 162 -1.13 -10.49 -6.91
C ASP A 162 0.15 -9.74 -7.32
N PHE A 163 1.17 -9.74 -6.46
CA PHE A 163 2.45 -9.13 -6.78
C PHE A 163 3.14 -9.85 -7.96
N PRO A 164 3.91 -9.13 -8.79
CA PRO A 164 4.65 -9.72 -9.88
C PRO A 164 5.70 -10.75 -9.43
N THR A 165 5.81 -11.86 -10.15
CA THR A 165 6.86 -12.87 -9.96
C THR A 165 8.25 -12.23 -9.99
N PRO A 166 9.17 -12.59 -9.08
CA PRO A 166 9.05 -13.65 -8.06
C PRO A 166 8.49 -13.20 -6.69
N TYR A 167 7.95 -11.99 -6.55
CA TYR A 167 7.62 -11.38 -5.25
C TYR A 167 6.21 -11.68 -4.74
N GLN A 168 5.70 -12.88 -4.99
CA GLN A 168 4.34 -13.26 -4.58
C GLN A 168 4.21 -13.49 -3.06
N ASP A 169 5.33 -13.40 -2.35
CA ASP A 169 5.55 -13.44 -0.91
C ASP A 169 6.01 -12.07 -0.37
N ALA A 170 5.81 -10.97 -1.11
CA ALA A 170 6.18 -9.62 -0.67
C ALA A 170 5.58 -9.24 0.68
N LEU A 171 4.46 -9.86 1.07
CA LEU A 171 3.80 -9.70 2.36
C LEU A 171 4.08 -10.91 3.29
N TYR A 172 5.29 -11.46 3.21
CA TYR A 172 5.81 -12.63 3.91
C TYR A 172 5.26 -13.99 3.46
N MET A 173 3.96 -14.10 3.19
CA MET A 173 3.34 -15.34 2.69
C MET A 173 2.50 -15.07 1.44
N THR A 174 2.28 -16.08 0.60
CA THR A 174 1.50 -15.92 -0.63
C THR A 174 0.04 -15.55 -0.38
N ASP A 175 -0.48 -15.90 0.79
CA ASP A 175 -1.82 -15.56 1.27
C ASP A 175 -1.86 -14.33 2.19
N GLY A 176 -0.74 -13.64 2.39
CA GLY A 176 -0.68 -12.41 3.18
C GLY A 176 -1.55 -11.31 2.57
N VAL A 177 -2.25 -10.57 3.45
CA VAL A 177 -3.12 -9.44 3.06
C VAL A 177 -2.59 -8.16 3.70
N GLY A 178 -2.26 -7.18 2.86
CA GLY A 178 -1.84 -5.86 3.29
C GLY A 178 -2.99 -4.86 3.23
N TYR A 179 -3.17 -4.06 4.26
CA TYR A 179 -4.21 -3.03 4.33
C TYR A 179 -3.58 -1.66 4.31
N LEU A 180 -4.05 -0.82 3.40
CA LEU A 180 -3.65 0.58 3.31
C LEU A 180 -4.77 1.47 3.82
N LEU A 181 -4.43 2.32 4.78
CA LEU A 181 -5.27 3.41 5.24
C LEU A 181 -4.60 4.75 4.94
N VAL A 182 -5.37 5.75 4.53
CA VAL A 182 -4.88 7.10 4.25
C VAL A 182 -5.20 8.03 5.40
N ASN A 183 -4.27 8.93 5.72
CA ASN A 183 -4.45 9.92 6.76
C ASN A 183 -5.57 10.90 6.39
N LYS A 184 -6.53 11.12 7.30
CA LYS A 184 -7.64 12.07 7.10
C LYS A 184 -7.17 13.52 6.95
N TYR A 185 -5.96 13.83 7.42
CA TYR A 185 -5.35 15.16 7.46
C TYR A 185 -3.90 15.13 6.96
N ILE A 186 -3.68 14.72 5.70
CA ILE A 186 -2.35 14.69 5.07
C ILE A 186 -1.62 16.04 5.25
N GLY A 187 -0.33 15.95 5.59
CA GLY A 187 0.53 17.12 5.83
C GLY A 187 0.63 17.54 7.29
N ASN A 188 -0.07 16.86 8.21
CA ASN A 188 0.17 16.99 9.65
C ASN A 188 1.46 16.25 10.08
N ASP A 189 1.64 16.12 11.39
CA ASP A 189 2.72 15.40 12.08
C ASP A 189 2.61 13.87 11.99
N LYS A 190 1.50 13.35 11.45
CA LYS A 190 1.30 11.92 11.21
C LYS A 190 1.76 11.51 9.82
N SER A 191 2.07 10.23 9.65
CA SER A 191 2.39 9.63 8.35
C SER A 191 1.23 9.85 7.36
N ASP A 192 1.53 10.02 6.08
CA ASP A 192 0.51 10.31 5.05
C ASP A 192 -0.43 9.11 4.82
N GLY A 193 0.00 7.90 5.23
CA GLY A 193 -0.85 6.72 5.37
C GLY A 193 -0.26 5.71 6.35
N CYS A 194 -1.01 4.64 6.59
CA CYS A 194 -0.64 3.52 7.44
C CYS A 194 -0.84 2.24 6.63
N PHE A 195 0.22 1.44 6.50
CA PHE A 195 0.17 0.15 5.82
C PHE A 195 0.64 -0.95 6.77
N PHE A 196 -0.13 -2.03 6.90
CA PHE A 196 0.24 -3.18 7.70
C PHE A 196 -0.30 -4.47 7.08
N VAL A 197 0.26 -5.60 7.47
CA VAL A 197 -0.08 -6.92 6.95
C VAL A 197 -0.75 -7.76 8.03
N GLN A 198 -1.69 -8.59 7.60
CA GLN A 198 -2.24 -9.69 8.36
C GLN A 198 -2.06 -10.96 7.55
N VAL A 199 -1.61 -12.00 8.22
CA VAL A 199 -1.54 -13.37 7.70
C VAL A 199 -2.57 -14.19 8.46
N ALA A 200 -3.23 -15.13 7.76
CA ALA A 200 -4.24 -16.01 8.33
C ALA A 200 -3.61 -17.23 9.02
#